data_AF-A0AAN0JXD1-F1
#
_entry.id   AF-A0AAN0JXD1-F1
#
_cell.length_a   1.000
_cell.length_b   1.000
_cell.length_c   1.000
_cell.angle_alpha   90.00
_cell.angle_beta   90.00
_cell.angle_gamma   90.00
#
_symmetry.space_group_name_H-M   'P 1'
#
loop_
_entity.id
_entity.type
_entity.pdbx_description
1 polymer ?
#
loop_
_entity_poly.entity_id
_entity_poly.type
_entity_poly.pdbx_seq_one_letter_code
_entity_poly.pdbx_strand_id
1 'polypeptide(L)'
;MRSNVERASLFLSLIKQDSVLLDQLRKKEHEKPKAIRWYDDGVKLTSPSLIQCQEVVSLLTYKHTDIIISKSSPDIVCDLLPVLLQNEKVKYLRIEDTQLTQDCISSLCNLLANNESLLDLQLVSCSIDDKAVADIANTLQTHNNTLLRLAFFNNPHITSVSAQSLSELIINNTTLTLLSVSYTSISSDGMFLILQSLKINKNIKLNLDTKQKDTCTEYHDYNIVKDRVIFYG
;
A
#
# COMPACT_ATOMS: atom_id res chain seq x y z
N MET A 1 -6.91 -8.96 20.35
CA MET A 1 -7.25 -8.38 19.03
C MET A 1 -8.22 -9.33 18.33
N ARG A 2 -9.29 -8.83 17.71
CA ARG A 2 -10.21 -9.66 16.89
C ARG A 2 -9.51 -10.14 15.62
N SER A 3 -9.88 -11.32 15.12
CA SER A 3 -9.29 -11.86 13.88
C SER A 3 -9.69 -11.03 12.65
N ASN A 4 -8.91 -11.05 11.57
CA ASN A 4 -9.25 -10.34 10.33
C ASN A 4 -10.59 -10.82 9.74
N VAL A 5 -10.92 -12.11 9.91
CA VAL A 5 -12.21 -12.68 9.49
C VAL A 5 -13.36 -12.17 10.36
N GLU A 6 -13.17 -12.07 11.67
CA GLU A 6 -14.14 -11.45 12.58
C GLU A 6 -14.33 -9.97 12.27
N ARG A 7 -13.26 -9.23 11.94
CA ARG A 7 -13.34 -7.82 11.54
C ARG A 7 -14.11 -7.66 10.22
N ALA A 8 -13.78 -8.44 9.19
CA ALA A 8 -14.52 -8.46 7.93
C ALA A 8 -16.00 -8.80 8.16
N SER A 9 -16.27 -9.84 8.96
CA SER A 9 -17.64 -10.28 9.28
C SER A 9 -18.40 -9.25 10.09
N LEU A 10 -17.75 -8.61 11.06
CA LEU A 10 -18.33 -7.55 11.89
C LEU A 10 -18.61 -6.30 11.06
N PHE A 11 -17.68 -5.91 10.19
CA PHE A 11 -17.89 -4.86 9.22
C PHE A 11 -19.15 -5.21 8.42
N LEU A 12 -19.17 -6.35 7.73
CA LEU A 12 -20.34 -6.85 6.98
C LEU A 12 -21.62 -7.02 7.82
N SER A 13 -21.55 -7.20 9.15
CA SER A 13 -22.74 -7.30 10.02
C SER A 13 -23.25 -5.95 10.50
N LEU A 14 -22.37 -5.01 10.86
CA LEU A 14 -22.71 -3.61 11.16
C LEU A 14 -23.44 -2.97 9.97
N ILE A 15 -23.09 -3.42 8.77
CA ILE A 15 -23.70 -3.02 7.49
C ILE A 15 -25.17 -3.46 7.37
N LYS A 16 -25.57 -4.61 7.94
CA LYS A 16 -26.90 -5.20 7.72
C LYS A 16 -27.98 -4.70 8.68
N GLN A 17 -27.62 -4.05 9.79
CA GLN A 17 -28.52 -3.92 10.93
C GLN A 17 -29.29 -2.60 11.08
N ASP A 18 -28.96 -1.51 10.37
CA ASP A 18 -29.52 -0.20 10.76
C ASP A 18 -29.97 0.71 9.60
N SER A 19 -31.16 0.43 9.04
CA SER A 19 -31.75 1.21 7.93
C SER A 19 -31.98 2.69 8.23
N VAL A 20 -32.17 3.06 9.51
CA VAL A 20 -32.47 4.44 9.93
C VAL A 20 -31.20 5.28 10.01
N LEU A 21 -30.10 4.73 10.54
CA LEU A 21 -28.79 5.37 10.51
C LEU A 21 -28.33 5.58 9.06
N LEU A 22 -28.63 4.61 8.18
CA LEU A 22 -28.29 4.68 6.75
C LEU A 22 -28.98 5.85 6.03
N ASP A 23 -30.26 6.09 6.31
CA ASP A 23 -31.03 7.20 5.73
C ASP A 23 -30.61 8.57 6.25
N GLN A 24 -30.14 8.67 7.51
CA GLN A 24 -29.65 9.92 8.08
C GLN A 24 -28.28 10.34 7.52
N LEU A 25 -27.41 9.37 7.23
CA LEU A 25 -26.09 9.61 6.64
C LEU A 25 -26.20 9.98 5.15
N ARG A 26 -27.10 9.34 4.37
CA ARG A 26 -27.39 9.72 2.97
C ARG A 26 -27.81 11.18 2.80
N LYS A 27 -28.61 11.71 3.73
CA LYS A 27 -29.07 13.10 3.70
C LYS A 27 -27.97 14.14 3.96
N LYS A 28 -26.87 13.77 4.63
CA LYS A 28 -25.72 14.66 4.91
C LYS A 28 -24.71 14.75 3.75
N GLU A 29 -24.83 13.92 2.73
CA GLU A 29 -23.83 13.79 1.65
C GLU A 29 -24.12 14.62 0.39
N HIS A 30 -25.28 15.27 0.29
CA HIS A 30 -25.73 15.97 -0.93
C HIS A 30 -24.94 17.22 -1.34
N GLU A 31 -23.95 17.67 -0.56
CA GLU A 31 -23.13 18.85 -0.88
C GLU A 31 -21.66 18.54 -1.20
N LYS A 32 -21.23 17.27 -1.18
CA LYS A 32 -19.82 16.89 -1.41
C LYS A 32 -19.58 16.36 -2.84
N PRO A 33 -18.37 16.51 -3.41
CA PRO A 33 -18.00 15.84 -4.66
C PRO A 33 -18.23 14.33 -4.54
N LYS A 34 -18.52 13.66 -5.67
CA LYS A 34 -18.84 12.21 -5.70
C LYS A 34 -17.72 11.42 -5.01
N ALA A 35 -18.01 10.91 -3.82
CA ALA A 35 -17.07 10.15 -3.02
C ALA A 35 -16.72 8.80 -3.64
N ILE A 36 -17.57 8.26 -4.52
CA ILE A 36 -17.30 7.04 -5.27
C ILE A 36 -17.20 7.38 -6.77
N ARG A 37 -16.15 6.89 -7.41
CA ARG A 37 -15.97 6.94 -8.85
C ARG A 37 -15.60 5.56 -9.38
N TRP A 38 -16.50 4.99 -10.17
CA TRP A 38 -16.28 3.72 -10.88
C TRP A 38 -15.55 3.94 -12.20
N TYR A 39 -14.75 2.95 -12.56
CA TYR A 39 -14.07 2.76 -13.84
C TYR A 39 -14.37 1.34 -14.34
N ASP A 40 -14.01 1.05 -15.59
CA ASP A 40 -14.29 -0.26 -16.19
C ASP A 40 -13.60 -1.42 -15.43
N ASP A 41 -12.44 -1.15 -14.85
CA ASP A 41 -11.56 -2.10 -14.16
C ASP A 41 -11.44 -1.84 -12.66
N GLY A 42 -12.15 -0.85 -12.11
CA GLY A 42 -11.86 -0.43 -10.75
C GLY A 42 -12.78 0.62 -10.15
N VAL A 43 -12.43 1.03 -8.93
CA VAL A 43 -13.18 2.02 -8.18
C VAL A 43 -12.25 2.87 -7.32
N LYS A 44 -12.48 4.18 -7.35
CA LYS A 44 -11.86 5.14 -6.45
C LYS A 44 -12.88 5.61 -5.42
N LEU A 45 -12.54 5.44 -4.15
CA LEU A 45 -13.25 5.97 -3.00
C LEU A 45 -12.47 7.18 -2.47
N THR A 46 -13.12 8.34 -2.36
CA THR A 46 -12.52 9.60 -1.87
C THR A 46 -13.34 10.11 -0.70
N SER A 47 -12.77 10.06 0.50
CA SER A 47 -13.47 10.37 1.75
C SER A 47 -14.86 9.69 1.85
N PRO A 48 -14.97 8.38 1.54
CA PRO A 48 -16.26 7.69 1.55
C PRO A 48 -16.83 7.66 2.97
N SER A 49 -18.15 7.62 3.08
CA SER A 49 -18.78 7.17 4.32
C SER A 49 -18.79 5.65 4.42
N LEU A 50 -19.10 5.14 5.62
CA LEU A 50 -19.30 3.72 5.84
C LEU A 50 -20.32 3.11 4.87
N ILE A 51 -21.37 3.84 4.52
CA ILE A 51 -22.44 3.39 3.60
C ILE A 51 -21.92 3.29 2.17
N GLN A 52 -21.14 4.27 1.76
CA GLN A 52 -20.54 4.28 0.44
C GLN A 52 -19.53 3.12 0.30
N CYS A 53 -18.78 2.82 1.36
CA CYS A 53 -17.94 1.62 1.41
C CYS A 53 -18.76 0.33 1.24
N GLN A 54 -19.95 0.25 1.85
CA GLN A 54 -20.86 -0.90 1.72
C GLN A 54 -21.33 -1.10 0.30
N GLU A 55 -21.84 -0.03 -0.29
CA GLU A 55 -22.33 -0.02 -1.67
C GLU A 55 -21.23 -0.53 -2.60
N VAL A 56 -20.01 0.01 -2.48
CA VAL A 56 -18.87 -0.43 -3.27
C VAL A 56 -18.60 -1.92 -3.07
N VAL A 57 -18.45 -2.38 -1.83
CA VAL A 57 -18.17 -3.80 -1.53
C VAL A 57 -19.23 -4.72 -2.14
N SER A 58 -20.51 -4.36 -2.08
CA SER A 58 -21.60 -5.15 -2.65
C SER A 58 -21.64 -5.18 -4.18
N LEU A 59 -21.03 -4.18 -4.83
CA LEU A 59 -20.99 -4.01 -6.28
C LEU A 59 -19.66 -4.45 -6.88
N LEU A 60 -18.67 -4.83 -6.07
CA LEU A 60 -17.42 -5.39 -6.58
C LEU A 60 -17.71 -6.69 -7.34
N THR A 61 -17.11 -6.81 -8.52
CA THR A 61 -17.23 -7.97 -9.39
C THR A 61 -15.84 -8.40 -9.84
N TYR A 62 -15.76 -9.47 -10.64
CA TYR A 62 -14.49 -9.94 -11.21
C TYR A 62 -13.78 -8.90 -12.10
N LYS A 63 -14.49 -7.88 -12.58
CA LYS A 63 -13.92 -6.82 -13.41
C LYS A 63 -13.15 -5.77 -12.61
N HIS A 64 -13.51 -5.58 -11.34
CA HIS A 64 -12.98 -4.50 -10.51
C HIS A 64 -11.69 -4.96 -9.81
N THR A 65 -10.58 -4.96 -10.55
CA THR A 65 -9.26 -5.35 -10.07
C THR A 65 -8.52 -4.22 -9.35
N ASP A 66 -8.90 -2.97 -9.61
CA ASP A 66 -8.16 -1.78 -9.21
C ASP A 66 -8.92 -0.96 -8.18
N ILE A 67 -8.40 -0.89 -6.97
CA ILE A 67 -9.04 -0.18 -5.85
C ILE A 67 -8.14 0.98 -5.41
N ILE A 68 -8.72 2.18 -5.36
CA ILE A 68 -8.05 3.38 -4.83
C ILE A 68 -8.86 3.90 -3.66
N ILE A 69 -8.23 4.06 -2.50
CA ILE A 69 -8.82 4.70 -1.32
C ILE A 69 -8.05 5.99 -1.05
N SER A 70 -8.75 7.12 -1.02
CA SER A 70 -8.16 8.46 -0.93
C SER A 70 -8.82 9.28 0.17
N LYS A 71 -8.04 10.03 0.96
CA LYS A 71 -8.55 11.01 1.93
C LYS A 71 -9.58 10.41 2.91
N SER A 72 -9.35 9.18 3.33
CA SER A 72 -10.25 8.43 4.22
C SER A 72 -9.81 8.55 5.67
N SER A 73 -10.68 8.16 6.62
CA SER A 73 -10.22 7.94 7.99
C SER A 73 -9.43 6.63 8.09
N PRO A 74 -8.50 6.52 9.05
CA PRO A 74 -7.77 5.27 9.29
C PRO A 74 -8.73 4.10 9.54
N ASP A 75 -9.79 4.31 10.33
CA ASP A 75 -10.77 3.27 10.67
C ASP A 75 -11.45 2.69 9.44
N ILE A 76 -11.88 3.54 8.49
CA ILE A 76 -12.49 3.08 7.24
C ILE A 76 -11.53 2.21 6.44
N VAL A 77 -10.26 2.60 6.37
CA VAL A 77 -9.26 1.80 5.66
C VAL A 77 -9.04 0.46 6.35
N CYS A 78 -8.87 0.46 7.67
CA CYS A 78 -8.63 -0.78 8.42
C CYS A 78 -9.80 -1.74 8.35
N ASP A 79 -11.03 -1.22 8.24
CA ASP A 79 -12.24 -2.01 8.07
C ASP A 79 -12.41 -2.54 6.63
N LEU A 80 -12.02 -1.76 5.63
CA LEU A 80 -12.07 -2.18 4.22
C LEU A 80 -11.00 -3.20 3.87
N LEU A 81 -9.80 -3.09 4.45
CA LEU A 81 -8.65 -3.94 4.11
C LEU A 81 -8.97 -5.45 4.14
N PRO A 82 -9.58 -6.02 5.19
CA PRO A 82 -9.95 -7.42 5.22
C PRO A 82 -10.87 -7.84 4.07
N VAL A 83 -11.84 -7.00 3.73
CA VAL A 83 -12.82 -7.29 2.67
C VAL A 83 -12.16 -7.23 1.30
N LEU A 84 -11.32 -6.23 1.06
CA LEU A 84 -10.64 -6.04 -0.22
C LEU A 84 -9.55 -7.11 -0.45
N LEU A 85 -8.79 -7.47 0.59
CA LEU A 85 -7.70 -8.44 0.47
C LEU A 85 -8.15 -9.91 0.59
N GLN A 86 -9.39 -10.17 1.01
CA GLN A 86 -10.03 -11.48 0.82
C GLN A 86 -10.65 -11.63 -0.57
N ASN A 87 -10.86 -10.53 -1.29
CA ASN A 87 -11.35 -10.58 -2.65
C ASN A 87 -10.20 -10.93 -3.62
N GLU A 88 -10.16 -12.18 -4.06
CA GLU A 88 -9.12 -12.72 -4.96
C GLU A 88 -9.01 -11.98 -6.31
N LYS A 89 -9.99 -11.12 -6.64
CA LYS A 89 -10.03 -10.36 -7.89
C LYS A 89 -9.30 -9.03 -7.78
N VAL A 90 -9.12 -8.48 -6.58
CA VAL A 90 -8.34 -7.26 -6.38
C VAL A 90 -6.86 -7.56 -6.67
N LYS A 91 -6.31 -6.86 -7.65
CA LYS A 91 -4.92 -6.97 -8.12
C LYS A 91 -4.09 -5.74 -7.77
N TYR A 92 -4.74 -4.58 -7.73
CA TYR A 92 -4.11 -3.30 -7.45
C TYR A 92 -4.82 -2.60 -6.29
N LEU A 93 -4.05 -2.22 -5.27
CA LEU A 93 -4.54 -1.42 -4.15
C LEU A 93 -3.66 -0.21 -3.96
N ARG A 94 -4.23 0.98 -4.15
CA ARG A 94 -3.63 2.25 -3.73
C ARG A 94 -4.38 2.82 -2.55
N ILE A 95 -3.65 3.19 -1.51
CA ILE A 95 -4.14 4.01 -0.42
C ILE A 95 -3.38 5.32 -0.50
N GLU A 96 -4.09 6.44 -0.60
CA GLU A 96 -3.51 7.76 -0.75
C GLU A 96 -4.11 8.78 0.23
N ASP A 97 -3.30 9.74 0.68
CA ASP A 97 -3.71 10.84 1.56
C ASP A 97 -4.49 10.36 2.80
N THR A 98 -4.13 9.20 3.35
CA THR A 98 -4.82 8.58 4.48
C THR A 98 -3.82 8.06 5.49
N GLN A 99 -3.82 8.62 6.70
CA GLN A 99 -2.94 8.18 7.78
C GLN A 99 -3.25 6.72 8.15
N LEU A 100 -2.25 5.85 8.09
CA LEU A 100 -2.38 4.47 8.56
C LEU A 100 -1.80 4.35 9.96
N THR A 101 -2.64 3.93 10.91
CA THR A 101 -2.18 3.63 12.27
C THR A 101 -1.36 2.33 12.28
N GLN A 102 -0.55 2.15 13.32
CA GLN A 102 0.22 0.91 13.50
C GLN A 102 -0.67 -0.35 13.56
N ASP A 103 -1.89 -0.23 14.08
CA ASP A 103 -2.87 -1.33 14.08
C ASP A 103 -3.34 -1.67 12.66
N CYS A 104 -3.51 -0.64 11.81
CA CYS A 104 -3.82 -0.82 10.40
C CYS A 104 -2.69 -1.53 9.66
N ILE A 105 -1.44 -1.10 9.90
CA ILE A 105 -0.24 -1.73 9.31
C ILE A 105 -0.13 -3.19 9.75
N SER A 106 -0.31 -3.47 11.05
CA SER A 106 -0.30 -4.85 11.56
C SER A 106 -1.39 -5.71 10.90
N SER A 107 -2.59 -5.15 10.69
CA SER A 107 -3.67 -5.85 9.98
C SER A 107 -3.34 -6.09 8.51
N LEU A 108 -2.78 -5.09 7.83
CA LEU A 108 -2.29 -5.19 6.46
C LEU A 108 -1.25 -6.30 6.31
N CYS A 109 -0.22 -6.33 7.17
CA CYS A 109 0.80 -7.38 7.17
C CYS A 109 0.19 -8.77 7.34
N ASN A 110 -0.74 -8.95 8.29
CA ASN A 110 -1.41 -10.23 8.49
C ASN A 110 -2.23 -10.67 7.27
N LEU A 111 -2.86 -9.73 6.55
CA LEU A 111 -3.61 -10.02 5.33
C LEU A 111 -2.67 -10.35 4.17
N LEU A 112 -1.59 -9.59 4.00
CA LEU A 112 -0.60 -9.80 2.95
C LEU A 112 0.13 -11.14 3.09
N ALA A 113 0.39 -11.60 4.32
CA ALA A 113 1.14 -12.84 4.56
C ALA A 113 0.57 -14.06 3.81
N ASN A 114 -0.76 -14.12 3.60
CA ASN A 114 -1.43 -15.22 2.89
C ASN A 114 -2.21 -14.74 1.66
N ASN A 115 -2.00 -13.51 1.21
CA ASN A 115 -2.74 -12.99 0.07
C ASN A 115 -2.08 -13.47 -1.24
N GLU A 116 -2.86 -14.16 -2.05
CA GLU A 116 -2.44 -14.75 -3.35
C GLU A 116 -2.97 -13.97 -4.56
N SER A 117 -3.59 -12.80 -4.34
CA SER A 117 -4.24 -12.04 -5.42
C SER A 117 -3.59 -10.70 -5.73
N LEU A 118 -3.12 -9.97 -4.73
CA LEU A 118 -2.65 -8.60 -4.84
C LEU A 118 -1.26 -8.58 -5.48
N LEU A 119 -1.14 -7.85 -6.58
CA LEU A 119 0.09 -7.74 -7.36
C LEU A 119 0.78 -6.39 -7.17
N ASP A 120 0.04 -5.35 -6.78
CA ASP A 120 0.56 -3.99 -6.63
C ASP A 120 -0.06 -3.30 -5.42
N LEU A 121 0.79 -2.86 -4.50
CA LEU A 121 0.43 -2.12 -3.31
C LEU A 121 1.13 -0.76 -3.30
N GLN A 122 0.36 0.31 -3.22
CA GLN A 122 0.86 1.67 -3.17
C GLN A 122 0.34 2.40 -1.95
N LEU A 123 1.25 2.86 -1.10
CA LEU A 123 0.97 3.65 0.09
C LEU A 123 1.51 5.06 -0.13
N VAL A 124 0.62 5.98 -0.50
CA VAL A 124 0.94 7.33 -0.94
C VAL A 124 0.56 8.33 0.14
N SER A 125 1.52 9.02 0.75
CA SER A 125 1.22 10.00 1.81
C SER A 125 0.35 9.42 2.93
N CYS A 126 0.72 8.22 3.38
CA CYS A 126 -0.01 7.45 4.39
C CYS A 126 0.58 7.58 5.80
N SER A 127 1.49 8.53 6.00
CA SER A 127 2.28 8.69 7.23
C SER A 127 3.04 7.41 7.60
N ILE A 128 3.55 6.68 6.60
CA ILE A 128 4.37 5.49 6.82
C ILE A 128 5.71 5.91 7.42
N ASP A 129 6.09 5.25 8.51
CA ASP A 129 7.37 5.44 9.20
C ASP A 129 8.30 4.22 9.02
N ASP A 130 9.51 4.31 9.58
CA ASP A 130 10.51 3.25 9.47
C ASP A 130 10.05 1.92 10.07
N LYS A 131 9.24 1.96 11.13
CA LYS A 131 8.73 0.74 11.77
C LYS A 131 7.72 0.05 10.85
N ALA A 132 6.80 0.80 10.26
CA ALA A 132 5.83 0.26 9.33
C ALA A 132 6.51 -0.34 8.08
N VAL A 133 7.58 0.30 7.57
CA VAL A 133 8.39 -0.28 6.49
C VAL A 133 9.02 -1.60 6.91
N ALA A 134 9.61 -1.68 8.11
CA ALA A 134 10.20 -2.92 8.62
C ALA A 134 9.17 -4.04 8.76
N ASP A 135 7.98 -3.74 9.28
CA ASP A 135 6.89 -4.72 9.43
C ASP A 135 6.44 -5.27 8.05
N ILE A 136 6.22 -4.39 7.07
CA ILE A 136 5.81 -4.78 5.71
C ILE A 136 6.92 -5.56 5.01
N ALA A 137 8.16 -5.07 5.06
CA ALA A 137 9.33 -5.72 4.46
C ALA A 137 9.53 -7.13 5.02
N ASN A 138 9.45 -7.29 6.34
CA ASN A 138 9.57 -8.59 6.97
C ASN A 138 8.46 -9.54 6.49
N THR A 139 7.19 -9.11 6.48
CA THR A 139 6.08 -9.93 5.99
C THR A 139 6.30 -10.38 4.53
N LEU A 140 6.71 -9.45 3.65
CA LEU A 140 6.89 -9.76 2.25
C LEU A 140 8.08 -10.69 1.99
N GLN A 141 9.18 -10.56 2.72
CA GLN A 141 10.34 -11.44 2.52
C GLN A 141 10.16 -12.84 3.11
N THR A 142 9.27 -13.00 4.09
CA THR A 142 9.11 -14.27 4.82
C THR A 142 7.84 -15.05 4.46
N HIS A 143 6.77 -14.38 4.03
CA HIS A 143 5.46 -15.02 3.85
C HIS A 143 4.83 -14.76 2.48
N ASN A 144 4.98 -13.56 1.90
CA ASN A 144 4.31 -13.23 0.63
C ASN A 144 5.20 -13.47 -0.59
N ASN A 145 4.72 -14.30 -1.51
CA ASN A 145 5.37 -14.61 -2.78
C ASN A 145 4.52 -14.21 -4.01
N THR A 146 3.60 -13.26 -3.84
CA THR A 146 2.63 -12.85 -4.87
C THR A 146 2.83 -11.40 -5.30
N LEU A 147 3.13 -10.50 -4.36
CA LEU A 147 3.23 -9.08 -4.63
C LEU A 147 4.41 -8.80 -5.58
N LEU A 148 4.13 -8.09 -6.68
CA LEU A 148 5.10 -7.77 -7.72
C LEU A 148 5.62 -6.34 -7.62
N ARG A 149 4.81 -5.42 -7.07
CA ARG A 149 5.13 -3.99 -6.96
C ARG A 149 4.75 -3.45 -5.58
N LEU A 150 5.67 -2.73 -4.97
CA LEU A 150 5.48 -2.04 -3.70
C LEU A 150 5.95 -0.59 -3.82
N ALA A 151 5.13 0.36 -3.43
CA ALA A 151 5.48 1.78 -3.45
C ALA A 151 5.15 2.48 -2.14
N PHE A 152 6.14 3.16 -1.56
CA PHE A 152 6.00 4.05 -0.41
C PHE A 152 6.17 5.51 -0.83
N PHE A 153 5.30 6.00 -1.70
CA PHE A 153 5.45 7.33 -2.29
C PHE A 153 5.08 8.45 -1.29
N ASN A 154 5.90 9.50 -1.23
CA ASN A 154 5.62 10.71 -0.45
C ASN A 154 5.32 10.43 1.04
N ASN A 155 6.17 9.59 1.65
CA ASN A 155 6.16 9.31 3.08
C ASN A 155 7.47 9.83 3.71
N PRO A 156 7.51 11.07 4.22
CA PRO A 156 8.73 11.71 4.70
C PRO A 156 9.28 11.11 6.00
N HIS A 157 8.51 10.27 6.71
CA HIS A 157 8.95 9.58 7.92
C HIS A 157 9.67 8.25 7.64
N ILE A 158 9.83 7.88 6.36
CA ILE A 158 10.74 6.82 5.95
C ILE A 158 12.13 7.43 5.84
N THR A 159 13.02 7.03 6.74
CA THR A 159 14.39 7.54 6.86
C THR A 159 15.40 6.42 6.58
N SER A 160 16.70 6.71 6.77
CA SER A 160 17.75 5.71 6.61
C SER A 160 17.69 4.54 7.59
N VAL A 161 16.86 4.62 8.64
CA VAL A 161 16.59 3.47 9.52
C VAL A 161 15.91 2.34 8.74
N SER A 162 15.06 2.65 7.75
CA SER A 162 14.45 1.66 6.86
C SER A 162 15.42 0.97 5.91
N ALA A 163 16.62 1.52 5.67
CA ALA A 163 17.51 1.05 4.62
C ALA A 163 17.91 -0.42 4.78
N GLN A 164 18.12 -0.86 6.02
CA GLN A 164 18.44 -2.26 6.33
C GLN A 164 17.27 -3.18 5.96
N SER A 165 16.05 -2.89 6.44
CA SER A 165 14.86 -3.71 6.17
C SER A 165 14.52 -3.74 4.68
N LEU A 166 14.67 -2.62 3.96
CA LEU A 166 14.49 -2.57 2.51
C LEU A 166 15.55 -3.39 1.76
N SER A 167 16.80 -3.36 2.23
CA SER A 167 17.89 -4.15 1.65
C SER A 167 17.67 -5.65 1.84
N GLU A 168 17.23 -6.07 3.03
CA GLU A 168 16.86 -7.46 3.31
C GLU A 168 15.68 -7.91 2.45
N LEU A 169 14.65 -7.08 2.33
CA LEU A 169 13.53 -7.34 1.42
C LEU A 169 14.01 -7.56 -0.01
N ILE A 170 14.88 -6.69 -0.52
CA ILE A 170 15.46 -6.82 -1.86
C ILE A 170 16.24 -8.13 -1.99
N ILE A 171 17.05 -8.51 -1.01
CA ILE A 171 17.89 -9.71 -1.11
C ILE A 171 17.04 -10.99 -1.07
N ASN A 172 16.07 -11.04 -0.16
CA ASN A 172 15.38 -12.27 0.20
C ASN A 172 14.09 -12.49 -0.62
N ASN A 173 13.41 -11.43 -1.05
CA ASN A 173 12.20 -11.58 -1.84
C ASN A 173 12.52 -11.73 -3.33
N THR A 174 12.02 -12.81 -3.93
CA THR A 174 12.30 -13.17 -5.34
C THR A 174 11.16 -12.82 -6.29
N THR A 175 10.01 -12.36 -5.78
CA THR A 175 8.79 -12.10 -6.55
C THR A 175 8.61 -10.61 -6.86
N LEU A 176 9.06 -9.73 -5.96
CA LEU A 176 8.98 -8.30 -6.10
C LEU A 176 9.90 -7.84 -7.24
N THR A 177 9.30 -7.17 -8.22
CA THR A 177 9.98 -6.68 -9.43
C THR A 177 10.16 -5.17 -9.42
N LEU A 178 9.43 -4.46 -8.55
CA LEU A 178 9.52 -3.01 -8.40
C LEU A 178 9.34 -2.61 -6.93
N LEU A 179 10.29 -1.83 -6.43
CA LEU A 179 10.20 -1.12 -5.17
C LEU A 179 10.33 0.39 -5.45
N SER A 180 9.42 1.20 -4.92
CA SER A 180 9.54 2.65 -4.94
C SER A 180 9.63 3.22 -3.53
N VAL A 181 10.63 4.07 -3.31
CA VAL A 181 10.83 4.87 -2.09
C VAL A 181 10.98 6.35 -2.43
N SER A 182 10.29 6.78 -3.49
CA SER A 182 10.24 8.17 -3.94
C SER A 182 9.56 9.07 -2.91
N TYR A 183 10.07 10.29 -2.79
CA TYR A 183 9.69 11.35 -1.85
C TYR A 183 9.73 10.87 -0.40
N THR A 184 10.80 10.15 -0.05
CA THR A 184 11.16 9.77 1.31
C THR A 184 12.35 10.58 1.83
N SER A 185 12.71 10.37 3.09
CA SER A 185 13.85 11.03 3.77
C SER A 185 15.05 10.09 3.94
N ILE A 186 15.19 9.09 3.07
CA ILE A 186 16.37 8.22 3.04
C ILE A 186 17.59 9.04 2.59
N SER A 187 18.61 9.08 3.44
CA SER A 187 19.88 9.78 3.16
C SER A 187 20.75 9.03 2.14
N SER A 188 21.82 9.67 1.70
CA SER A 188 22.81 9.06 0.80
C SER A 188 23.36 7.72 1.31
N ASP A 189 23.72 7.65 2.60
CA ASP A 189 24.25 6.41 3.19
C ASP A 189 23.21 5.29 3.19
N GLY A 190 21.95 5.61 3.51
CA GLY A 190 20.85 4.67 3.42
C GLY A 190 20.63 4.19 1.98
N MET A 191 20.74 5.10 1.01
CA MET A 191 20.62 4.76 -0.40
C MET A 191 21.75 3.83 -0.86
N PHE A 192 22.99 4.04 -0.40
CA PHE A 192 24.10 3.15 -0.71
C PHE A 192 23.88 1.72 -0.21
N LEU A 193 23.30 1.53 0.97
CA LEU A 193 22.89 0.20 1.46
C LEU A 193 21.88 -0.45 0.49
N ILE A 194 20.86 0.30 0.09
CA ILE A 194 19.84 -0.20 -0.84
C ILE A 194 20.49 -0.56 -2.20
N LEU A 195 21.38 0.27 -2.74
CA LEU A 195 22.08 -0.02 -3.99
C LEU A 195 23.01 -1.26 -3.88
N GLN A 196 23.63 -1.48 -2.72
CA GLN A 196 24.40 -2.70 -2.46
C GLN A 196 23.52 -3.96 -2.57
N SER A 197 22.31 -3.92 -2.02
CA SER A 197 21.36 -5.04 -2.09
C SER A 197 20.93 -5.36 -3.53
N LEU A 198 20.78 -4.34 -4.39
CA LEU A 198 20.50 -4.53 -5.82
C LEU A 198 21.64 -5.23 -6.55
N LYS A 199 22.89 -5.22 -6.06
CA LYS A 199 23.94 -6.02 -6.68
C LYS A 199 23.69 -7.52 -6.53
N ILE A 200 22.96 -7.93 -5.49
CA ILE A 200 22.66 -9.32 -5.19
C ILE A 200 21.41 -9.76 -5.96
N ASN A 201 20.27 -9.10 -5.75
CA ASN A 201 19.03 -9.41 -6.48
C ASN A 201 19.02 -8.69 -7.83
N LYS A 202 18.89 -9.44 -8.95
CA LYS A 202 18.89 -8.89 -10.32
C LYS A 202 17.50 -8.64 -10.93
N ASN A 203 16.44 -9.07 -10.26
CA ASN A 203 15.07 -9.06 -10.79
C ASN A 203 14.29 -7.79 -10.42
N ILE A 204 14.69 -7.11 -9.34
CA ILE A 204 13.98 -5.93 -8.85
C ILE A 204 14.55 -4.62 -9.44
N LYS A 205 13.64 -3.69 -9.73
CA LYS A 205 13.90 -2.29 -10.09
C LYS A 205 13.57 -1.38 -8.91
N LEU A 206 14.37 -0.34 -8.74
CA LEU A 206 14.23 0.66 -7.69
C LEU A 206 13.82 2.00 -8.31
N ASN A 207 12.68 2.52 -7.90
CA ASN A 207 12.18 3.83 -8.30
C ASN A 207 12.48 4.87 -7.22
N LEU A 208 13.19 5.92 -7.61
CA LEU A 208 13.71 6.99 -6.76
C LEU A 208 13.32 8.37 -7.29
N ASP A 209 13.56 9.40 -6.49
CA ASP A 209 13.37 10.79 -6.91
C ASP A 209 14.53 11.25 -7.79
N THR A 210 14.25 12.12 -8.76
CA THR A 210 15.30 12.76 -9.59
C THR A 210 16.36 13.46 -8.75
N LYS A 211 16.01 14.01 -7.57
CA LYS A 211 16.98 14.62 -6.63
C LYS A 211 18.01 13.63 -6.06
N GLN A 212 17.74 12.33 -6.05
CA GLN A 212 18.66 11.30 -5.57
C GLN A 212 19.61 10.80 -6.68
N LYS A 213 19.49 11.31 -7.91
CA LYS A 213 20.29 10.88 -9.05
C LYS A 213 21.78 11.09 -8.82
N ASP A 214 22.18 12.29 -8.42
CA ASP A 214 23.59 12.63 -8.22
C ASP A 214 24.21 11.74 -7.13
N THR A 215 23.53 11.61 -6.00
CA THR A 215 23.88 10.67 -4.93
C THR A 215 24.06 9.25 -5.44
N CYS A 216 23.12 8.72 -6.23
CA CYS A 216 23.25 7.36 -6.76
C CYS A 216 24.45 7.21 -7.69
N THR A 217 24.78 8.22 -8.50
CA THR A 217 25.94 8.17 -9.40
C THR A 217 27.29 8.22 -8.67
N GLU A 218 27.32 8.70 -7.43
CA GLU A 218 28.52 8.66 -6.57
C GLU A 218 28.77 7.26 -5.96
N TYR A 219 27.77 6.39 -5.97
CA TYR A 219 27.95 5.01 -5.52
C TYR A 219 28.94 4.28 -6.45
N HIS A 220 30.05 3.78 -5.88
CA HIS A 220 31.17 3.19 -6.64
C HIS A 220 30.75 2.09 -7.65
N ASP A 221 29.71 1.31 -7.33
CA ASP A 221 29.21 0.23 -8.17
C ASP A 221 27.92 0.58 -8.93
N TYR A 222 27.60 1.87 -9.08
CA TYR A 222 26.37 2.32 -9.74
C TYR A 222 26.20 1.73 -11.14
N ASN A 223 27.29 1.58 -11.90
CA ASN A 223 27.25 1.00 -13.24
C ASN A 223 26.69 -0.44 -13.30
N ILE A 224 26.75 -1.19 -12.19
CA ILE A 224 26.22 -2.57 -12.09
C ILE A 224 24.69 -2.56 -11.92
N VAL A 225 24.13 -1.49 -11.36
CA VAL A 225 22.72 -1.40 -10.95
C VAL A 225 21.94 -0.36 -11.76
N LYS A 226 22.60 0.52 -12.52
CA LYS A 226 22.02 1.68 -13.20
C LYS A 226 20.78 1.38 -14.05
N ASP A 227 20.72 0.25 -14.75
CA ASP A 227 19.60 -0.10 -15.64
C ASP A 227 18.33 -0.50 -14.86
N ARG A 228 18.47 -0.66 -13.53
CA ARG A 228 17.40 -1.00 -12.60
C ARG A 228 17.11 0.11 -11.60
N VAL A 229 17.84 1.22 -11.64
CA VAL A 229 17.53 2.42 -10.85
C VAL A 229 16.86 3.44 -11.76
N ILE A 230 15.59 3.74 -11.47
CA ILE A 230 14.76 4.63 -12.30
C ILE A 230 14.41 5.87 -11.49
N PHE A 231 14.55 7.04 -12.11
CA PHE A 231 14.26 8.32 -11.47
C PHE A 231 12.97 8.92 -12.03
N TYR A 232 12.09 9.38 -11.14
CA TYR A 232 10.87 10.11 -11.49
C TYR A 232 10.93 11.55 -10.93
N GLY A 233 10.25 12.48 -11.61
CA GLY A 233 10.25 13.91 -11.32
C GLY A 233 8.93 14.41 -10.75
#